data_AF-A0A841WY82-F1
#
_entry.id   AF-A0A841WY82-F1
#
_cell.length_a   1.000
_cell.length_b   1.000
_cell.length_c   1.000
_cell.angle_alpha   90.00
_cell.angle_beta   90.00
_cell.angle_gamma   90.00
#
_symmetry.space_group_name_H-M   'P 1'
#
loop_
_entity.id
_entity.type
_entity.pdbx_description
1 polymer ?
#
loop_
_entity_poly.entity_id
_entity_poly.type
_entity_poly.pdbx_seq_one_letter_code
_entity_poly.pdbx_strand_id
1 'polypeptide(L)'
;TKAFVIGHPIAHSRSPLIHGYWLRQHGVSGSYERIDVPPESLAEFIATFRERGFTGGNVTLPHKEEVCRLVPNLTPRAKRLGAVNT
;
A
#
# COMPACT_ATOMS: atom_id res chain seq x y z
N THR A 1 2.59 -14.23 -4.23
CA THR A 1 2.25 -12.88 -4.74
C THR A 1 2.84 -11.82 -3.82
N LYS A 2 3.16 -10.61 -4.33
CA LYS A 2 3.75 -9.54 -3.51
C LYS A 2 2.68 -8.54 -3.07
N ALA A 3 2.78 -8.05 -1.85
CA ALA A 3 2.02 -6.92 -1.34
C ALA A 3 2.96 -5.86 -0.75
N PHE A 4 2.45 -4.66 -0.46
CA PHE A 4 3.28 -3.58 0.07
C PHE A 4 2.59 -2.73 1.15
N VAL A 5 3.38 -1.88 1.80
CA VAL A 5 2.92 -0.64 2.44
C VAL A 5 3.71 0.54 1.89
N ILE A 6 3.02 1.62 1.54
CA ILE A 6 3.61 2.88 1.09
C ILE A 6 3.32 4.03 2.05
N GLY A 7 4.24 4.98 2.14
CA GLY A 7 4.14 6.22 2.89
C GLY A 7 5.43 7.04 2.73
N HIS A 8 5.50 8.17 3.41
CA HIS A 8 6.73 8.98 3.45
C HIS A 8 6.77 9.90 4.69
N PRO A 9 7.76 9.77 5.59
CA PRO A 9 8.73 8.68 5.68
C PRO A 9 8.06 7.38 6.16
N ILE A 10 8.44 6.23 5.61
CA ILE A 10 7.81 4.93 5.96
C ILE A 10 8.64 4.03 6.89
N ALA A 11 9.88 4.37 7.20
CA ALA A 11 10.85 3.48 7.84
C ALA A 11 10.38 2.80 9.15
N HIS A 12 9.52 3.48 9.90
CA HIS A 12 8.97 3.01 11.18
C HIS A 12 7.81 2.00 11.04
N SER A 13 7.33 1.75 9.81
CA SER A 13 6.18 0.87 9.59
C SER A 13 6.50 -0.57 10.02
N ARG A 14 5.67 -1.09 10.92
CA ARG A 14 5.74 -2.48 11.42
C ARG A 14 4.96 -3.46 10.54
N SER A 15 4.24 -3.00 9.52
CA SER A 15 3.42 -3.86 8.66
C SER A 15 4.21 -5.00 8.00
N PRO A 16 5.45 -4.82 7.48
CA PRO A 16 6.23 -5.93 6.94
C PRO A 16 6.52 -7.05 7.96
N LEU A 17 6.76 -6.68 9.23
CA LEU A 17 6.98 -7.66 10.30
C LEU A 17 5.70 -8.45 10.59
N ILE A 18 4.57 -7.76 10.70
CA ILE A 18 3.26 -8.35 11.01
C ILE A 18 2.81 -9.27 9.87
N HIS A 19 2.76 -8.77 8.64
CA HIS A 19 2.31 -9.54 7.49
C HIS A 19 3.29 -10.66 7.14
N GLY A 20 4.60 -10.41 7.23
CA GLY A 20 5.62 -11.45 7.04
C GLY A 20 5.49 -12.59 8.05
N TYR A 21 5.15 -12.30 9.31
CA TYR A 21 4.85 -13.33 10.31
C TYR A 21 3.67 -14.20 9.87
N TRP A 22 2.52 -13.60 9.54
CA TRP A 22 1.31 -14.34 9.17
C TRP A 22 1.45 -15.14 7.88
N LEU A 23 2.15 -14.59 6.86
CA LEU A 23 2.46 -15.33 5.63
C LEU A 23 3.20 -16.64 5.95
N ARG A 24 4.22 -16.58 6.83
CA ARG A 24 4.95 -17.77 7.27
C ARG A 24 4.09 -18.71 8.10
N GLN A 25 3.32 -18.19 9.05
CA GLN A 25 2.47 -19.03 9.91
C GLN A 25 1.42 -19.82 9.13
N HIS A 26 0.90 -19.27 8.03
CA HIS A 26 -0.13 -19.90 7.21
C HIS A 26 0.40 -20.57 5.93
N GLY A 27 1.73 -20.63 5.73
CA GLY A 27 2.32 -21.23 4.53
C GLY A 27 1.94 -20.52 3.22
N VAL A 28 1.58 -19.23 3.27
CA VAL A 28 1.17 -18.47 2.10
C VAL A 28 2.41 -17.95 1.36
N SER A 29 2.60 -18.37 0.12
CA SER A 29 3.72 -17.93 -0.72
C SER A 29 3.57 -16.47 -1.14
N GLY A 30 4.41 -15.60 -0.58
CA GLY A 30 4.40 -14.17 -0.90
C GLY A 30 5.37 -13.35 -0.06
N SER A 31 5.44 -12.06 -0.37
CA SER A 31 6.19 -11.06 0.40
C SER A 31 5.30 -9.87 0.73
N TYR A 32 5.62 -9.17 1.82
CA TYR A 32 5.03 -7.90 2.17
C TYR A 32 6.15 -6.87 2.36
N GLU A 33 6.21 -5.88 1.47
CA GLU A 33 7.34 -4.97 1.36
C GLU A 33 7.01 -3.57 1.84
N ARG A 34 8.01 -2.87 2.37
CA ARG A 34 7.91 -1.45 2.74
C ARG A 34 8.55 -0.63 1.64
N ILE A 35 7.81 0.34 1.10
CA ILE A 35 8.26 1.16 -0.02
C ILE A 35 8.11 2.63 0.39
N ASP A 36 9.23 3.34 0.44
CA ASP A 36 9.22 4.79 0.67
C ASP A 36 8.90 5.46 -0.67
N VAL A 37 7.78 6.17 -0.73
CA VAL A 37 7.30 6.83 -1.95
C VAL A 37 7.13 8.30 -1.64
N PRO A 38 8.02 9.19 -2.11
CA PRO A 38 7.81 10.63 -1.97
C PRO A 38 6.48 11.07 -2.64
N PRO A 39 5.80 12.12 -2.13
CA PRO A 39 4.53 12.60 -2.70
C PRO A 39 4.55 12.82 -4.22
N GLU A 40 5.66 13.35 -4.75
CA GLU A 40 5.90 13.61 -6.16
C GLU A 40 5.93 12.35 -7.04
N SER A 41 6.24 11.19 -6.45
CA SER A 41 6.30 9.90 -7.15
C SER A 41 5.04 9.05 -6.93
N LEU A 42 4.07 9.53 -6.14
CA LEU A 42 2.91 8.72 -5.75
C LEU A 42 2.05 8.30 -6.95
N ALA A 43 1.74 9.24 -7.85
CA ALA A 43 0.92 8.96 -9.02
C ALA A 43 1.54 7.89 -9.93
N GLU A 44 2.84 8.01 -10.20
CA GLU A 44 3.60 7.02 -10.98
C GLU A 44 3.61 5.65 -10.28
N PHE A 45 3.82 5.63 -8.96
CA PHE A 45 3.80 4.39 -8.19
C PHE A 45 2.44 3.68 -8.28
N ILE A 46 1.33 4.42 -8.11
CA ILE A 46 -0.03 3.87 -8.21
C ILE A 46 -0.33 3.35 -9.62
N ALA A 47 0.19 4.01 -10.66
CA ALA A 47 0.04 3.55 -12.04
C ALA A 47 0.83 2.26 -12.35
N THR A 48 2.01 2.08 -11.73
CA THR A 48 2.99 1.06 -12.15
C THR A 48 3.21 -0.09 -11.16
N PHE A 49 2.62 -0.08 -9.96
CA PHE A 49 2.94 -1.11 -8.94
C PHE A 49 2.68 -2.55 -9.41
N ARG A 50 1.72 -2.76 -10.31
CA ARG A 50 1.41 -4.10 -10.85
C ARG A 50 2.55 -4.65 -11.69
N GLU A 51 3.25 -3.80 -12.43
CA GLU A 51 4.44 -4.16 -13.23
C GLU A 51 5.59 -4.62 -12.34
N ARG A 52 5.65 -4.11 -11.10
CA ARG A 52 6.61 -4.52 -10.07
C ARG A 52 6.21 -5.83 -9.35
N GLY A 53 5.18 -6.53 -9.84
CA GLY A 53 4.71 -7.81 -9.31
C GLY A 53 3.83 -7.69 -8.05
N PHE A 54 3.41 -6.47 -7.69
CA PHE A 54 2.52 -6.25 -6.56
C PHE A 54 1.05 -6.46 -6.93
N THR A 55 0.31 -7.05 -6.00
CA THR A 55 -1.12 -7.36 -6.16
C THR A 55 -2.03 -6.38 -5.44
N GLY A 56 -1.48 -5.61 -4.50
CA GLY A 56 -2.16 -4.62 -3.68
C GLY A 56 -1.28 -4.23 -2.51
N GLY A 57 -1.74 -3.31 -1.68
CA GLY A 57 -0.97 -2.89 -0.53
C GLY A 57 -1.68 -1.88 0.34
N ASN A 58 -1.05 -1.54 1.46
CA ASN A 58 -1.54 -0.53 2.37
C ASN A 58 -0.94 0.85 2.06
N VAL A 59 -1.71 1.87 2.40
CA VAL A 59 -1.34 3.28 2.25
C VAL A 59 -1.36 3.93 3.63
N THR A 60 -0.28 4.61 3.99
CA THR A 60 -0.19 5.41 5.22
C THR A 60 0.20 6.85 4.91
N LEU A 61 0.45 7.65 5.95
CA LEU A 61 0.78 9.06 5.84
C LEU A 61 1.94 9.31 4.84
N PRO A 62 1.86 10.39 4.04
CA PRO A 62 0.76 11.34 3.89
C PRO A 62 -0.27 10.94 2.81
N HIS A 63 -0.17 9.73 2.25
CA HIS A 63 -0.72 9.42 0.91
C HIS A 63 -2.19 9.05 0.86
N LYS A 64 -2.87 8.84 2.00
CA LYS A 64 -4.20 8.23 2.02
C LYS A 64 -5.25 8.99 1.21
N GLU A 65 -5.21 10.31 1.28
CA GLU A 65 -6.16 11.17 0.57
C GLU A 65 -5.85 11.21 -0.92
N GLU A 66 -4.58 11.31 -1.27
CA GLU A 66 -4.17 11.41 -2.67
C GLU A 66 -4.39 10.10 -3.42
N VAL A 67 -4.09 8.95 -2.81
CA VAL A 67 -4.45 7.67 -3.41
C VAL A 67 -5.97 7.56 -3.60
N CYS A 68 -6.78 8.13 -2.69
CA CYS A 68 -8.23 8.14 -2.84
C CYS A 68 -8.68 8.93 -4.08
N ARG A 69 -7.92 9.94 -4.52
CA ARG A 69 -8.19 10.69 -5.76
C ARG A 69 -7.71 9.95 -7.01
N LEU A 70 -6.63 9.19 -6.90
CA LEU A 70 -5.99 8.50 -8.02
C LEU A 70 -6.69 7.19 -8.42
N VAL A 71 -7.40 6.54 -7.51
CA VAL A 71 -8.03 5.23 -7.79
C VAL A 71 -9.51 5.36 -8.20
N PRO A 72 -9.95 4.68 -9.28
CA PRO A 72 -11.31 4.85 -9.80
C PRO A 72 -12.37 4.10 -8.97
N ASN A 73 -11.99 2.97 -8.38
CA ASN A 73 -12.90 2.07 -7.70
C ASN A 73 -12.72 2.22 -6.19
N LEU A 74 -13.68 2.87 -5.56
CA LEU A 74 -13.69 3.13 -4.12
C LEU A 74 -14.88 2.48 -3.44
N THR A 75 -14.65 1.91 -2.27
CA THR A 75 -15.75 1.48 -1.38
C THR A 75 -16.58 2.69 -0.93
N PRO A 76 -17.86 2.52 -0.57
CA PRO A 76 -18.67 3.62 -0.03
C PRO A 76 -18.04 4.30 1.19
N ARG A 77 -17.31 3.53 2.01
CA ARG A 77 -16.57 4.06 3.17
C ARG A 77 -15.40 4.95 2.74
N ALA A 78 -14.60 4.52 1.78
CA ALA A 78 -13.49 5.32 1.27
C ALA A 78 -13.98 6.63 0.64
N LYS A 79 -15.06 6.58 -0.16
CA LYS A 79 -15.69 7.79 -0.74
C LYS A 79 -16.13 8.80 0.33
N ARG A 80 -16.71 8.32 1.44
CA ARG A 80 -17.14 9.20 2.55
C ARG A 80 -15.99 9.76 3.35
N LEU A 81 -14.93 8.98 3.56
CA LEU A 81 -13.76 9.41 4.35
C LEU A 81 -12.80 10.28 3.54
N GLY A 82 -12.83 10.21 2.20
CA GLY A 82 -11.86 10.88 1.35
C GLY A 82 -10.45 10.31 1.47
N ALA A 83 -10.31 9.08 1.98
CA ALA A 83 -9.03 8.46 2.27
C ALA A 83 -9.08 6.93 2.12
N VAL A 84 -7.98 6.35 1.62
CA VAL A 84 -7.79 4.90 1.52
C VAL A 84 -6.53 4.47 2.26
N ASN A 85 -6.60 3.33 2.95
CA ASN A 85 -5.45 2.69 3.57
C ASN A 85 -5.19 1.27 3.04
N THR A 86 -6.04 0.78 2.13
CA THR A 86 -5.96 -0.51 1.44
C THR A 86 -6.67 -0.40 0.10
#